data_AF-A0A377TEX4-F1
#
_entry.id   AF-A0A377TEX4-F1
#
_cell.length_a   1.000
_cell.length_b   1.000
_cell.length_c   1.000
_cell.angle_alpha   90.00
_cell.angle_beta   90.00
_cell.angle_gamma   90.00
#
_symmetry.space_group_name_H-M   'P 1'
#
loop_
_entity.id
_entity.type
_entity.pdbx_description
1 polymer ?
#
loop_
_entity_poly.entity_id
_entity_poly.type
_entity_poly.pdbx_seq_one_letter_code
_entity_poly.pdbx_strand_id
1 'polypeptide(L)'
;MPSWQCCRAAGLTAKLMEYVAQAAGERPSIDFALALLADTYNLPQEAPFILFAVSRCSGWLAHALEQVAASRLIRPRARYVGIPPQAL
;
A
#
# COMPACT_ATOMS: atom_id res chain seq x y z
N MET A 1 -5.29 -24.62 -17.57
CA MET A 1 -3.97 -24.59 -16.89
C MET A 1 -3.98 -25.63 -15.78
N PRO A 2 -2.89 -26.40 -15.52
CA PRO A 2 -2.96 -27.56 -14.65
C PRO A 2 -3.01 -27.14 -13.17
N SER A 3 -3.94 -27.70 -12.42
CA SER A 3 -4.27 -27.42 -11.01
C SER A 3 -3.13 -27.58 -10.00
N TRP A 4 -1.99 -28.17 -10.37
CA TRP A 4 -0.90 -28.57 -9.47
C TRP A 4 0.16 -27.48 -9.19
N GLN A 5 0.16 -26.37 -9.93
CA GLN A 5 1.08 -25.24 -9.69
C GLN A 5 0.69 -24.42 -8.46
N CYS A 6 -0.60 -24.35 -8.13
CA CYS A 6 -1.14 -23.59 -6.99
C CYS A 6 -0.62 -24.11 -5.63
N CYS A 7 -0.46 -25.42 -5.47
CA CYS A 7 0.00 -26.02 -4.20
C CYS A 7 1.49 -25.85 -3.91
N ARG A 8 2.35 -25.64 -4.92
CA ARG A 8 3.81 -25.47 -4.72
C ARG A 8 4.19 -24.03 -4.35
N ALA A 9 3.47 -23.04 -4.86
CA ALA A 9 3.70 -21.63 -4.54
C ALA A 9 3.42 -21.32 -3.06
N ALA A 10 2.35 -21.88 -2.49
CA ALA A 10 1.92 -21.61 -1.11
C ALA A 10 3.00 -21.89 -0.05
N GLY A 11 3.76 -22.98 -0.20
CA GLY A 11 4.81 -23.36 0.76
C GLY A 11 6.07 -22.49 0.71
N LEU A 12 6.40 -21.94 -0.46
CA LEU A 12 7.51 -20.99 -0.62
C LEU A 12 7.13 -19.62 -0.05
N THR A 13 5.90 -19.17 -0.30
CA THR A 13 5.39 -17.89 0.20
C THR A 13 5.38 -17.84 1.72
N ALA A 14 4.94 -18.89 2.40
CA ALA A 14 4.94 -18.94 3.87
C ALA A 14 6.37 -18.82 4.45
N LYS A 15 7.34 -19.52 3.85
CA LYS A 15 8.76 -19.42 4.25
C LYS A 15 9.34 -18.04 3.99
N LEU A 16 8.99 -17.42 2.87
CA LEU A 16 9.41 -16.05 2.55
C LEU A 16 8.86 -15.06 3.58
N MET A 17 7.58 -15.17 3.93
CA MET A 17 6.94 -14.33 4.94
C MET A 17 7.66 -14.46 6.29
N GLU A 18 7.95 -15.69 6.72
CA GLU A 18 8.64 -15.96 7.97
C GLU A 18 10.08 -15.41 7.97
N TYR A 19 10.82 -15.63 6.88
CA TYR A 19 12.18 -15.12 6.73
C TYR A 19 12.24 -13.60 6.76
N VAL A 20 11.38 -12.93 5.99
CA VAL A 20 11.32 -11.45 5.96
C VAL A 20 10.88 -10.91 7.32
N ALA A 21 9.93 -11.55 8.00
CA ALA A 21 9.51 -11.12 9.33
C ALA A 21 10.64 -11.23 10.36
N GLN A 22 11.46 -12.28 10.29
CA GLN A 22 12.63 -12.43 11.16
C GLN A 22 13.73 -11.42 10.82
N ALA A 23 13.97 -11.14 9.54
CA ALA A 23 15.04 -10.24 9.09
C ALA A 23 14.69 -8.75 9.27
N ALA A 24 13.45 -8.36 8.96
CA ALA A 24 12.99 -6.98 9.00
C ALA A 24 12.29 -6.61 10.33
N GLY A 25 11.87 -7.60 11.13
CA GLY A 25 11.11 -7.37 12.37
C GLY A 25 9.64 -7.00 12.14
N GLU A 26 9.15 -7.03 10.90
CA GLU A 26 7.80 -6.62 10.51
C GLU A 26 7.04 -7.74 9.81
N ARG A 27 5.72 -7.81 10.04
CA ARG A 27 4.86 -8.73 9.30
C ARG A 27 4.55 -8.17 7.91
N PRO A 28 4.27 -9.03 6.91
CA PRO A 28 3.89 -8.58 5.57
C PRO A 28 2.65 -7.67 5.60
N SER A 29 2.68 -6.61 4.80
CA SER A 29 1.55 -5.69 4.62
C SER A 29 0.45 -6.31 3.75
N ILE A 30 -0.68 -5.60 3.62
CA ILE A 30 -1.73 -5.94 2.67
C ILE A 30 -1.23 -5.95 1.21
N ASP A 31 -0.20 -5.17 0.87
CA ASP A 31 0.36 -5.11 -0.48
C ASP A 31 1.01 -6.45 -0.88
N PHE A 32 1.65 -7.12 0.09
CA PHE A 32 2.17 -8.47 -0.11
C PHE A 32 1.05 -9.46 -0.42
N ALA A 33 -0.08 -9.37 0.30
CA ALA A 33 -1.23 -10.22 0.06
C ALA A 33 -1.88 -9.95 -1.31
N LEU A 34 -1.94 -8.70 -1.76
CA LEU A 34 -2.44 -8.34 -3.09
C LEU A 34 -1.52 -8.85 -4.21
N ALA A 35 -0.20 -8.74 -4.03
CA ALA A 35 0.78 -9.30 -4.96
C ALA A 35 0.67 -10.83 -5.05
N LEU A 36 0.55 -11.50 -3.90
CA LEU A 36 0.34 -12.95 -3.85
C LEU A 36 -0.96 -13.36 -4.53
N LEU A 37 -2.04 -12.61 -4.34
CA LEU A 37 -3.32 -12.87 -4.99
C LEU A 37 -3.20 -12.75 -6.51
N ALA A 38 -2.56 -11.71 -7.01
CA ALA A 38 -2.35 -11.54 -8.45
C ALA A 38 -1.50 -12.66 -9.05
N ASP A 39 -0.42 -13.08 -8.38
CA ASP A 39 0.41 -14.21 -8.80
C ASP A 39 -0.39 -15.53 -8.78
N THR A 40 -1.11 -15.80 -7.70
CA THR A 40 -1.88 -17.05 -7.50
C THR A 40 -2.93 -17.25 -8.59
N TYR A 41 -3.57 -16.17 -9.04
CA TYR A 41 -4.60 -16.21 -10.08
C TYR A 41 -4.08 -15.83 -11.47
N ASN A 42 -2.77 -15.64 -11.64
CA ASN A 42 -2.13 -15.24 -12.90
C ASN A 42 -2.80 -13.98 -13.51
N LEU A 43 -3.07 -12.99 -12.67
CA LEU A 43 -3.64 -11.70 -13.07
C LEU A 43 -2.57 -10.83 -13.74
N PRO A 44 -2.97 -9.79 -14.50
CA PRO A 44 -2.04 -8.80 -15.02
C PRO A 44 -1.18 -8.17 -13.92
N GLN A 45 0.04 -7.74 -14.27
CA GLN A 45 1.01 -7.18 -13.32
C GLN A 45 0.46 -5.97 -12.56
N GLU A 46 -0.44 -5.22 -13.18
CA GLU A 46 -1.08 -4.02 -12.63
C GLU A 46 -2.23 -4.34 -11.66
N ALA A 47 -2.71 -5.59 -11.63
CA ALA A 47 -3.89 -6.00 -10.87
C ALA A 47 -3.81 -5.66 -9.37
N PRO A 48 -2.69 -5.87 -8.63
CA PRO A 48 -2.60 -5.48 -7.23
C PRO A 48 -2.92 -4.00 -7.00
N PHE A 49 -2.37 -3.12 -7.85
CA PHE A 49 -2.57 -1.68 -7.75
C PHE A 49 -3.98 -1.26 -8.12
N ILE A 50 -4.57 -1.88 -9.16
CA ILE A 50 -5.95 -1.61 -9.56
C ILE A 50 -6.93 -2.05 -8.47
N LEU A 51 -6.77 -3.24 -7.92
CA LEU A 51 -7.60 -3.75 -6.82
C LEU A 51 -7.51 -2.84 -5.59
N PHE A 52 -6.29 -2.42 -5.23
CA PHE A 52 -6.09 -1.44 -4.16
C PHE A 52 -6.80 -0.13 -4.46
N ALA A 53 -6.55 0.49 -5.61
CA ALA A 53 -7.10 1.80 -5.96
C ALA A 53 -8.63 1.80 -5.97
N VAL A 54 -9.25 0.81 -6.63
CA VAL A 54 -10.71 0.67 -6.69
C VAL A 54 -11.31 0.51 -5.29
N SER A 55 -10.69 -0.33 -4.44
CA SER A 55 -11.12 -0.50 -3.05
C SER A 55 -10.99 0.83 -2.26
N ARG A 56 -9.88 1.54 -2.41
CA ARG A 56 -9.60 2.81 -1.71
C ARG A 56 -10.51 3.95 -2.14
N CYS A 57 -11.03 3.97 -3.37
CA CYS A 57 -11.96 4.99 -3.83
C CYS A 57 -13.15 5.18 -2.88
N SER A 58 -13.69 4.10 -2.30
CA SER A 58 -14.78 4.20 -1.32
C SER A 58 -14.37 4.99 -0.07
N GLY A 59 -13.20 4.69 0.50
CA GLY A 59 -12.66 5.38 1.66
C GLY A 59 -12.23 6.82 1.36
N TRP A 60 -11.65 7.08 0.19
CA TRP A 60 -11.30 8.43 -0.24
C TRP A 60 -12.54 9.31 -0.39
N LEU A 61 -13.61 8.77 -0.99
CA LEU A 61 -14.87 9.49 -1.10
C LEU A 61 -15.49 9.77 0.28
N ALA A 62 -15.49 8.78 1.17
CA ALA A 62 -15.99 8.95 2.53
C ALA A 62 -15.22 10.06 3.28
N HIS A 63 -13.89 10.01 3.26
CA HIS A 63 -13.06 11.05 3.89
C HIS A 63 -13.22 12.42 3.24
N ALA A 64 -13.44 12.50 1.93
CA ALA A 64 -13.72 13.77 1.26
C ALA A 64 -15.04 14.37 1.77
N LEU A 65 -16.09 13.56 1.93
CA LEU A 65 -17.36 14.00 2.49
C LEU A 65 -17.23 14.44 3.96
N GLU A 66 -16.49 13.67 4.77
CA GLU A 66 -16.17 14.04 6.17
C GLU A 66 -15.43 15.38 6.23
N GLN A 67 -14.47 15.61 5.33
CA GLN A 67 -13.70 16.85 5.27
C GLN A 67 -14.57 18.05 4.88
N VAL A 68 -15.50 17.88 3.94
CA VAL A 68 -16.48 18.91 3.57
C VAL A 68 -17.38 19.22 4.76
N ALA A 69 -17.88 18.21 5.46
CA ALA A 69 -18.74 18.38 6.64
C ALA A 69 -18.02 19.09 7.80
N ALA A 70 -16.74 18.76 8.04
CA ALA A 70 -15.94 19.35 9.10
C ALA A 70 -15.65 20.86 8.88
N SER A 71 -15.76 21.37 7.66
CA SER A 71 -15.59 22.80 7.31
C SER A 71 -14.30 23.44 7.85
N ARG A 72 -13.22 22.65 7.96
CA ARG A 72 -11.92 23.09 8.47
C ARG A 72 -10.85 22.92 7.39
N LEU A 73 -10.05 23.97 7.18
CA LEU A 73 -8.91 23.91 6.27
C LEU A 73 -7.71 23.22 6.93
N ILE A 74 -7.09 22.27 6.23
CA ILE A 74 -5.77 21.73 6.57
C ILE A 74 -4.71 22.75 6.12
N ARG A 75 -4.08 23.46 7.07
CA ARG A 75 -3.09 24.51 6.79
C ARG A 75 -1.81 24.34 7.62
N PRO A 76 -0.95 23.36 7.33
CA PRO A 76 0.33 23.21 8.00
C PRO A 76 1.25 24.41 7.71
N ARG A 77 2.12 24.74 8.65
CA ARG A 77 3.14 25.79 8.51
C ARG A 77 4.51 25.12 8.45
N ALA A 78 5.25 25.39 7.38
CA ALA A 78 6.65 25.00 7.30
C ALA A 78 7.54 25.98 8.07
N ARG A 79 8.66 25.48 8.61
CA ARG A 79 9.73 26.32 9.16
C ARG A 79 10.81 26.47 8.09
N TYR A 80 11.14 27.71 7.74
CA TYR A 80 12.28 27.98 6.87
C TYR A 80 13.60 27.66 7.58
N VAL A 81 14.46 26.88 6.93
CA VAL A 81 15.79 26.48 7.42
C VAL A 81 16.89 26.80 6.41
N GLY A 82 16.58 27.65 5.41
CA GLY A 82 17.55 28.11 4.42
C GLY A 82 18.38 29.31 4.91
N ILE A 83 19.22 29.83 4.03
CA ILE A 83 20.10 30.97 4.32
C ILE A 83 19.24 32.23 4.51
N PRO A 84 19.40 32.99 5.62
CA PRO A 84 18.71 34.26 5.79
C PRO A 84 19.02 35.24 4.64
N PRO A 85 18.05 36.05 4.19
CA PRO A 85 18.31 37.05 3.16
C PRO A 85 19.37 38.06 3.65
N GLN A 86 20.25 38.49 2.75
CA GLN A 86 21.21 39.55 3.05
C GLN A 86 20.47 40.87 3.26
N ALA A 87 20.87 41.62 4.30
CA ALA A 87 20.35 42.96 4.54
C ALA A 87 20.70 43.88 3.36
N LEU A 88 19.74 44.72 2.95
CA LEU A 88 19.93 45.80 1.98
C LEU A 88 20.84 46.89 2.55
#